data_AF-A0A6N7PG83-F1
#
_entry.id   AF-A0A6N7PG83-F1
#
_cell.length_a   1.000
_cell.length_b   1.000
_cell.length_c   1.000
_cell.angle_alpha   90.00
_cell.angle_beta   90.00
_cell.angle_gamma   90.00
#
_symmetry.space_group_name_H-M   'P 1'
#
loop_
_entity.id
_entity.type
_entity.pdbx_description
1 polymer ?
#
loop_
_entity_poly.entity_id
_entity_poly.type
_entity_poly.pdbx_seq_one_letter_code
_entity_poly.pdbx_strand_id
1 'polypeptide(L)'
;MSYERFQVEVIELGSRGVPLTVANVVAHLRTPPDRVQRGLDRMAREGLLELEVDEAEGVVVYRVRGLSTVKPAPLVRLREVRPLRALRSTPVTFTRRSATPAAQKSVTLGVLLGALVPGIGLAYAAPMRVVLAASLIVLVFGKLFGASMIFGPLFWVFAIGASALFGGLYAVRYNQEGHRARLLA
;
A
#
# COMPACT_ATOMS: atom_id res chain seq x y z
N MET A 1 3.56 15.20 27.83
CA MET A 1 2.87 13.97 28.28
C MET A 1 3.93 12.94 28.60
N SER A 2 3.91 12.35 29.79
CA SER A 2 4.83 11.28 30.18
C SER A 2 4.48 9.99 29.44
N TYR A 3 5.47 9.10 29.29
CA TYR A 3 5.28 7.83 28.59
C TYR A 3 4.29 6.90 29.30
N GLU A 4 4.35 6.82 30.63
CA GLU A 4 3.42 6.04 31.45
C GLU A 4 1.97 6.48 31.24
N ARG A 5 1.72 7.80 31.24
CA ARG A 5 0.38 8.34 31.00
C ARG A 5 -0.09 8.05 29.58
N PHE A 6 0.82 8.04 28.60
CA PHE A 6 0.50 7.63 27.24
C PHE A 6 0.11 6.15 27.12
N GLN A 7 0.82 5.26 27.82
CA GLN A 7 0.48 3.84 27.82
C GLN A 7 -0.92 3.60 28.39
N VAL A 8 -1.24 4.19 29.53
CA VAL A 8 -2.55 4.02 30.19
C VAL A 8 -3.69 4.48 29.28
N GLU A 9 -3.56 5.66 28.68
CA GLU A 9 -4.59 6.21 27.78
C GLU A 9 -4.78 5.38 26.50
N VAL A 10 -3.69 4.85 25.92
CA VAL A 10 -3.77 3.97 24.74
C VAL A 10 -4.44 2.64 25.08
N ILE A 11 -4.13 2.06 26.24
CA ILE A 11 -4.75 0.82 26.70
C ILE A 11 -6.24 1.05 26.99
N GLU A 12 -6.59 2.16 27.63
CA GLU A 12 -7.97 2.55 27.89
C GLU A 12 -8.76 2.77 26.59
N LEU A 13 -8.13 3.38 25.58
CA LEU A 13 -8.75 3.54 24.26
C LEU A 13 -9.02 2.17 23.61
N GLY A 14 -8.08 1.23 23.73
CA GLY A 14 -8.20 -0.13 23.21
C GLY A 14 -9.28 -0.94 23.95
N SER A 15 -9.42 -0.77 25.26
CA SER A 15 -10.44 -1.47 26.06
C SER A 15 -11.87 -1.01 25.74
N ARG A 16 -12.05 0.22 25.24
CA ARG A 16 -13.32 0.72 24.69
C ARG A 16 -13.65 0.13 23.31
N GLY A 17 -12.81 -0.74 22.76
CA GLY A 17 -12.99 -1.36 21.44
C GLY A 17 -12.66 -0.44 20.27
N VAL A 18 -11.99 0.70 20.52
CA VAL A 18 -11.54 1.58 19.45
C VAL A 18 -10.29 0.97 18.81
N PRO A 19 -10.23 0.81 17.48
CA PRO A 19 -9.03 0.30 16.82
C PRO A 19 -7.86 1.26 17.05
N LEU A 20 -6.75 0.75 17.58
CA LEU A 20 -5.58 1.58 17.88
C LEU A 20 -4.79 1.80 16.60
N THR A 21 -5.16 2.83 15.86
CA THR A 21 -4.38 3.36 14.74
C THR A 21 -3.73 4.68 15.16
N VAL A 22 -2.64 5.08 14.50
CA VAL A 22 -2.00 6.39 14.77
C VAL A 22 -3.03 7.51 14.66
N ALA A 23 -3.89 7.48 13.65
CA ALA A 23 -4.92 8.49 13.43
C ALA A 23 -5.92 8.57 14.60
N ASN A 24 -6.42 7.43 15.08
CA ASN A 24 -7.39 7.40 16.19
C ASN A 24 -6.77 7.88 17.49
N VAL A 25 -5.53 7.48 17.79
CA VAL A 25 -4.81 7.92 18.98
C VAL A 25 -4.46 9.41 18.92
N VAL A 26 -4.04 9.92 17.75
CA VAL A 26 -3.83 11.38 17.54
C VAL A 26 -5.12 12.16 17.74
N ALA A 27 -6.24 11.67 17.22
CA ALA A 27 -7.55 12.31 17.38
C ALA A 27 -7.99 12.36 18.85
N HIS A 28 -7.73 11.29 19.61
CA HIS A 28 -8.11 11.21 21.03
C HIS A 28 -7.20 12.04 21.93
N LEU A 29 -5.89 11.88 21.80
CA LEU A 29 -4.89 12.48 22.71
C LEU A 29 -4.42 13.86 22.26
N ARG A 30 -4.84 14.33 21.08
CA ARG A 30 -4.43 15.61 20.47
C ARG A 30 -2.91 15.81 20.46
N THR A 31 -2.18 14.70 20.31
CA THR A 31 -0.71 14.67 20.33
C THR A 31 -0.19 14.57 18.90
N PRO A 32 0.97 15.20 18.56
CA PRO A 32 1.53 15.11 17.21
C PRO A 32 1.75 13.66 16.74
N PRO A 33 1.51 13.36 15.45
CA PRO A 33 1.55 12.00 14.91
C PRO A 33 2.91 11.32 15.11
N ASP A 34 4.01 12.04 14.94
CA ASP A 34 5.37 11.47 15.09
C ASP A 34 5.66 11.01 16.53
N ARG A 35 5.03 11.63 17.53
CA ARG A 35 5.17 11.22 18.93
C ARG A 35 4.29 10.02 19.23
N VAL A 36 3.06 10.02 18.70
CA VAL A 36 2.13 8.90 18.84
C VAL A 36 2.71 7.64 18.21
N GLN A 37 3.19 7.73 16.97
CA GLN A 37 3.80 6.60 16.26
C GLN A 37 4.99 6.03 17.04
N ARG A 38 5.94 6.87 17.46
CA ARG A 38 7.08 6.42 18.28
C ARG A 38 6.64 5.78 19.60
N GLY A 39 5.57 6.29 20.22
CA GLY A 39 4.99 5.73 21.43
C GLY A 39 4.40 4.34 21.20
N LEU A 40 3.59 4.18 20.15
CA LEU A 40 2.99 2.89 19.76
C LEU A 40 4.06 1.86 19.37
N ASP A 41 5.05 2.25 18.57
CA ASP A 41 6.16 1.39 18.16
C ASP A 41 7.03 0.95 19.35
N ARG A 42 7.14 1.80 20.38
CA ARG A 42 7.80 1.45 21.63
C ARG A 42 6.97 0.45 22.43
N MET A 43 5.66 0.67 22.58
CA MET A 43 4.76 -0.26 23.27
C MET A 43 4.70 -1.63 22.58
N ALA A 44 4.76 -1.66 21.24
CA ALA A 44 4.84 -2.90 20.48
C ALA A 44 6.16 -3.65 20.73
N ARG A 45 7.30 -2.95 20.76
CA ARG A 45 8.60 -3.54 21.12
C ARG A 45 8.66 -4.05 22.55
N GLU A 46 7.98 -3.39 23.48
CA GLU A 46 7.83 -3.82 24.87
C GLU A 46 6.83 -4.99 25.02
N GLY A 47 6.17 -5.43 23.94
CA GLY A 47 5.26 -6.57 23.93
C GLY A 47 3.87 -6.28 24.51
N LEU A 48 3.54 -5.00 24.71
CA LEU A 48 2.23 -4.55 25.20
C LEU A 48 1.18 -4.49 24.07
N LEU A 49 1.65 -4.23 22.85
CA LEU A 49 0.81 -4.18 21.65
C LEU A 49 1.28 -5.21 20.62
N GLU A 50 0.34 -5.83 19.94
CA GLU A 50 0.57 -6.65 18.74
C GLU A 50 0.27 -5.81 17.50
N LEU A 51 1.16 -5.86 16.51
CA LEU A 51 1.02 -5.12 15.27
C LEU A 51 0.37 -6.02 14.21
N GLU A 52 -0.81 -5.65 13.74
CA GLU A 52 -1.54 -6.34 12.67
C GLU A 52 -1.70 -5.37 11.49
N VAL A 53 -1.36 -5.84 10.29
CA VAL A 53 -1.57 -5.05 9.08
C VAL A 53 -2.86 -5.54 8.45
N ASP A 54 -3.88 -4.68 8.39
CA ASP A 54 -5.08 -4.97 7.63
C ASP A 54 -4.76 -4.79 6.14
N GLU A 55 -4.56 -5.92 5.44
CA GLU A 55 -4.24 -5.94 4.02
C GLU A 55 -5.37 -5.37 3.14
N ALA A 56 -6.62 -5.42 3.59
CA ALA A 56 -7.75 -4.91 2.83
C ALA A 56 -7.80 -3.38 2.82
N GLU A 57 -7.47 -2.76 3.95
CA GLU A 57 -7.46 -1.30 4.10
C GLU A 57 -6.06 -0.67 3.92
N GLY A 58 -5.00 -1.48 3.97
CA GLY A 58 -3.62 -1.00 3.96
C GLY A 58 -3.25 -0.21 5.22
N VAL A 59 -3.90 -0.50 6.35
CA VAL A 59 -3.75 0.24 7.60
C VAL A 59 -3.10 -0.64 8.65
N VAL A 60 -2.12 -0.06 9.36
CA VAL A 60 -1.50 -0.69 10.53
C VAL A 60 -2.41 -0.49 11.75
N VAL A 61 -2.86 -1.59 12.33
CA VAL A 61 -3.70 -1.62 13.52
C VAL A 61 -2.89 -2.26 14.65
N TYR A 62 -2.79 -1.54 15.77
CA TYR A 62 -2.20 -2.07 16.99
C TYR A 62 -3.31 -2.72 17.83
N ARG A 63 -3.10 -3.92 18.36
CA ARG A 63 -4.01 -4.59 19.29
C ARG A 63 -3.36 -4.69 20.66
N VAL A 64 -4.12 -4.45 21.73
CA VAL A 64 -3.59 -4.59 23.08
C VAL A 64 -3.51 -6.07 23.45
N ARG A 65 -2.33 -6.52 23.84
CA ARG A 65 -2.10 -7.92 24.18
C ARG A 65 -2.84 -8.28 25.47
N GLY A 66 -3.53 -9.42 25.48
CA GLY A 66 -4.30 -9.90 26.64
C GLY A 66 -5.69 -9.25 26.80
N LEU A 67 -6.00 -8.22 26.02
CA LEU A 67 -7.37 -7.75 25.83
C LEU A 67 -7.97 -8.55 24.68
N SER A 68 -8.67 -9.64 25.01
CA SER A 68 -9.57 -10.31 24.06
C SER A 68 -10.72 -9.36 23.72
N THR A 69 -10.45 -8.36 22.89
CA THR A 69 -11.51 -7.58 22.26
C THR A 69 -12.24 -8.56 21.37
N VAL A 70 -13.45 -8.96 21.77
CA VAL A 70 -14.37 -9.75 20.95
C VAL A 70 -14.33 -9.14 19.55
N LYS A 71 -13.80 -9.89 18.59
CA LYS A 71 -13.61 -9.49 17.20
C LYS A 71 -14.92 -8.83 16.76
N PRO A 72 -14.97 -7.51 16.47
CA PRO A 72 -16.20 -6.95 15.94
C PRO A 72 -16.47 -7.71 14.65
N ALA A 73 -17.58 -8.47 14.67
CA ALA A 73 -18.00 -9.28 13.54
C ALA A 73 -17.97 -8.40 12.28
N PRO A 74 -17.59 -8.94 11.12
CA PRO A 74 -17.56 -8.16 9.89
C PRO A 74 -18.95 -7.54 9.74
N LEU A 75 -19.01 -6.21 9.74
CA LEU A 75 -20.25 -5.46 9.52
C LEU A 75 -20.71 -5.76 8.10
N VAL A 76 -21.41 -6.88 7.96
CA VAL A 76 -22.33 -7.15 6.88
C VAL A 76 -23.22 -5.93 6.81
N ARG A 77 -23.18 -5.27 5.65
CA ARG A 77 -24.01 -4.12 5.30
C ARG A 77 -25.49 -4.45 5.55
N LEU A 78 -25.99 -4.14 6.74
CA LEU A 78 -27.43 -4.03 6.98
C LEU A 78 -27.83 -2.60 6.67
N ARG A 79 -28.15 -2.46 5.38
CA ARG A 79 -29.02 -1.45 4.81
C ARG A 79 -30.41 -1.56 5.47
N GLU A 80 -30.99 -0.38 5.77
CA GLU A 80 -32.36 -0.11 6.28
C GLU A 80 -32.60 -0.54 7.75
N VAL A 81 -32.97 0.34 8.69
CA VAL A 81 -34.29 1.01 8.83
C VAL A 81 -34.19 2.39 9.54
N ARG A 82 -35.06 3.32 9.10
CA ARG A 82 -35.41 4.72 9.52
C ARG A 82 -36.00 4.86 10.96
N PRO A 83 -36.43 6.06 11.47
CA PRO A 83 -35.73 7.34 11.74
C PRO A 83 -36.04 7.94 13.16
N LEU A 84 -35.53 9.17 13.42
CA LEU A 84 -35.95 10.19 14.42
C LEU A 84 -35.48 10.08 15.90
N ARG A 85 -34.51 10.91 16.30
CA ARG A 85 -34.77 12.18 17.06
C ARG A 85 -33.46 12.93 17.37
N ALA A 86 -33.49 14.22 17.01
CA ALA A 86 -32.61 15.34 17.38
C ALA A 86 -31.45 15.09 18.38
N LEU A 87 -30.23 14.99 17.85
CA LEU A 87 -29.06 15.58 18.50
C LEU A 87 -28.35 16.46 17.49
N ARG A 88 -28.38 17.76 17.79
CA ARG A 88 -27.78 18.85 17.04
C ARG A 88 -26.26 18.82 17.28
N SER A 89 -25.57 17.83 16.73
CA SER A 89 -24.12 17.87 16.56
C SER A 89 -23.86 18.35 15.14
N THR A 90 -23.19 19.50 15.03
CA THR A 90 -22.64 19.98 13.76
C THR A 90 -21.80 18.86 13.16
N PRO A 91 -22.18 18.26 12.02
CA PRO A 91 -21.32 17.32 11.35
C PRO A 91 -20.14 18.14 10.85
N VAL A 92 -18.98 17.99 11.47
CA VAL A 92 -17.73 18.26 10.79
C VAL A 92 -17.71 17.27 9.64
N THR A 93 -18.16 17.73 8.48
CA THR A 93 -17.99 17.02 7.22
C THR A 93 -16.50 16.99 6.96
N PHE A 94 -15.80 16.05 7.59
CA PHE A 94 -14.62 15.49 6.99
C PHE A 94 -15.11 14.91 5.67
N THR A 95 -14.99 15.70 4.61
CA THR A 95 -14.86 15.16 3.27
C THR A 95 -13.59 14.32 3.30
N ARG A 96 -13.70 13.09 3.82
CA ARG A 96 -12.80 11.99 3.50
C ARG A 96 -12.92 11.90 2.00
N ARG A 97 -12.02 12.59 1.31
CA ARG A 97 -11.80 12.44 -0.12
C ARG A 97 -11.52 10.96 -0.23
N SER A 98 -12.54 10.20 -0.60
CA SER A 98 -12.40 8.82 -0.98
C SER A 98 -11.36 8.88 -2.08
N ALA A 99 -10.10 8.62 -1.72
CA ALA A 99 -9.06 8.34 -2.67
C ALA A 99 -9.68 7.18 -3.45
N THR A 100 -10.08 7.47 -4.70
CA THR A 100 -10.56 6.47 -5.63
C THR A 100 -9.59 5.30 -5.50
N PRO A 101 -10.08 4.08 -5.20
CA PRO A 101 -9.20 2.93 -5.02
C PRO A 101 -8.29 2.89 -6.24
N ALA A 102 -7.00 3.19 -6.02
CA ALA A 102 -6.05 3.31 -7.11
C ALA A 102 -6.10 1.98 -7.83
N ALA A 103 -6.55 1.98 -9.09
CA ALA A 103 -6.84 0.77 -9.84
C ALA A 103 -5.67 -0.20 -9.72
N GLN A 104 -5.89 -1.30 -8.99
CA GLN A 104 -4.87 -2.32 -8.77
C GLN A 104 -4.47 -2.86 -10.14
N LYS A 105 -3.18 -2.75 -10.46
CA LYS A 105 -2.68 -3.22 -11.74
C LYS A 105 -2.43 -4.71 -11.65
N SER A 106 -3.02 -5.48 -12.57
CA SER A 106 -2.81 -6.91 -12.66
C SER A 106 -1.37 -7.22 -13.06
N VAL A 107 -0.64 -7.89 -12.16
CA VAL A 107 0.74 -8.34 -12.37
C VAL A 107 0.82 -9.29 -13.56
N THR A 108 -0.17 -10.19 -13.67
CA THR A 108 -0.30 -11.13 -14.78
C THR A 108 -0.31 -10.41 -16.13
N LEU A 109 -1.04 -9.30 -16.23
CA LEU A 109 -1.12 -8.53 -17.46
C LEU A 109 0.22 -7.85 -17.81
N GLY A 110 0.93 -7.33 -16.81
CA GLY A 110 2.28 -6.76 -17.01
C GLY A 110 3.29 -7.79 -17.52
N VAL A 111 3.27 -9.01 -16.98
CA VAL A 111 4.14 -10.12 -17.43
C VAL A 111 3.77 -10.55 -18.85
N LEU A 112 2.47 -10.70 -19.14
CA LEU A 112 1.98 -11.18 -20.43
C LEU A 112 2.27 -10.17 -21.55
N LEU A 113 2.09 -8.87 -21.30
CA LEU A 113 2.49 -7.79 -22.21
C LEU A 113 4.00 -7.73 -22.42
N GLY A 114 4.79 -7.99 -21.36
CA GLY A 114 6.25 -8.01 -21.45
C GLY A 114 6.79 -9.17 -22.26
N ALA A 115 6.10 -10.31 -22.24
CA ALA A 115 6.44 -11.52 -23.00
C ALA A 115 6.04 -11.42 -24.48
N LEU A 116 4.89 -10.78 -24.78
CA LEU A 116 4.38 -10.67 -26.14
C LEU A 116 5.19 -9.67 -26.98
N VAL A 117 5.51 -8.52 -26.39
CA VAL A 117 6.25 -7.46 -27.08
C VAL A 117 7.31 -6.87 -26.14
N PRO A 118 8.61 -7.08 -26.42
CA PRO A 118 9.70 -6.50 -25.64
C PRO A 118 9.51 -4.99 -25.46
N GLY A 119 9.40 -4.54 -24.21
CA GLY A 119 9.24 -3.13 -23.85
C GLY A 119 7.81 -2.65 -23.55
N ILE A 120 6.76 -3.30 -24.06
CA ILE A 120 5.36 -2.88 -23.78
C ILE A 120 4.95 -3.22 -22.34
N GLY A 121 5.35 -4.37 -21.82
CA GLY A 121 5.08 -4.74 -20.41
C GLY A 121 5.67 -3.73 -19.42
N LEU A 122 6.84 -3.18 -19.73
CA LEU A 122 7.48 -2.10 -18.95
C LEU A 122 6.65 -0.82 -19.00
N ALA A 123 6.11 -0.45 -20.17
CA ALA A 123 5.28 0.75 -20.34
C ALA A 123 4.02 0.76 -19.46
N TYR A 124 3.49 -0.42 -19.13
CA TYR A 124 2.31 -0.55 -18.29
C TYR A 124 2.57 -0.21 -16.81
N ALA A 125 3.75 -0.57 -16.28
CA ALA A 125 4.03 -0.52 -14.85
C ALA A 125 5.10 0.52 -14.46
N ALA A 126 6.09 0.77 -15.33
CA ALA A 126 7.29 1.55 -14.98
C ALA A 126 7.20 3.04 -15.37
N PRO A 127 8.07 3.90 -14.81
CA PRO A 127 8.14 5.32 -15.16
C PRO A 127 8.54 5.51 -16.64
N MET A 128 7.92 6.47 -17.33
CA MET A 128 8.16 6.73 -18.76
C MET A 128 9.64 6.92 -19.13
N ARG A 129 10.46 7.48 -18.24
CA ARG A 129 11.92 7.63 -18.46
C ARG A 129 12.64 6.29 -18.56
N VAL A 130 12.28 5.34 -17.69
CA VAL A 130 12.85 3.99 -17.68
C VAL A 130 12.41 3.23 -18.93
N VAL A 131 11.13 3.36 -19.28
CA VAL A 131 10.56 2.74 -20.49
C VAL A 131 11.30 3.23 -21.74
N LEU A 132 11.45 4.55 -21.89
CA LEU A 132 12.17 5.14 -23.03
C LEU A 132 13.63 4.70 -23.09
N ALA A 133 14.34 4.70 -21.96
CA ALA A 133 15.73 4.25 -21.90
C ALA A 133 15.87 2.76 -22.27
N ALA A 134 15.01 1.90 -21.70
CA ALA A 134 15.01 0.47 -21.98
C ALA A 134 14.66 0.17 -23.45
N SER A 135 13.65 0.85 -24.01
CA SER A 135 13.28 0.72 -25.43
C SER A 135 14.42 1.17 -26.35
N LEU A 136 15.11 2.27 -26.03
CA LEU A 136 16.25 2.73 -26.81
C LEU A 136 17.39 1.70 -26.81
N ILE A 137 17.70 1.13 -25.64
CA ILE A 137 18.71 0.06 -25.51
C ILE A 137 18.30 -1.14 -26.37
N VAL A 138 17.07 -1.62 -26.26
CA VAL A 138 16.60 -2.77 -27.04
C VAL A 138 16.67 -2.50 -28.55
N LEU A 139 16.34 -1.29 -29.00
CA LEU A 139 16.44 -0.91 -30.41
C LEU A 139 17.89 -0.87 -30.91
N VAL A 140 18.79 -0.25 -30.14
CA VAL A 140 20.22 -0.15 -30.51
C VAL A 140 20.86 -1.53 -30.57
N PHE A 141 20.67 -2.35 -29.54
CA PHE A 141 21.20 -3.70 -29.49
C PHE A 141 20.51 -4.62 -30.49
N GLY A 142 19.20 -4.49 -30.68
CA GLY A 142 18.45 -5.25 -31.68
C GLY A 142 18.95 -4.96 -33.10
N LYS A 143 19.32 -3.71 -33.40
CA LYS A 143 19.94 -3.35 -34.69
C LYS A 143 21.37 -3.88 -34.82
N LEU A 144 22.15 -3.88 -33.73
CA LEU A 144 23.55 -4.32 -33.74
C LEU A 144 23.66 -5.85 -33.86
N PHE A 145 22.84 -6.59 -33.12
CA PHE A 145 22.91 -8.05 -33.00
C PHE A 145 21.90 -8.79 -33.87
N GLY A 146 20.82 -8.13 -34.30
CA GLY A 146 19.73 -8.77 -35.06
C GLY A 146 20.15 -9.30 -36.42
N ALA A 147 21.19 -8.74 -37.04
CA ALA A 147 21.73 -9.24 -38.31
C ALA A 147 22.57 -10.52 -38.13
N SER A 148 23.00 -10.85 -36.91
CA SER A 148 23.75 -12.06 -36.64
C SER A 148 22.80 -13.27 -36.54
N MET A 149 23.09 -14.33 -37.29
CA MET A 149 22.29 -15.56 -37.24
C MET A 149 22.32 -16.27 -35.88
N ILE A 150 23.39 -16.10 -35.09
CA ILE A 150 23.54 -16.77 -33.80
C ILE A 150 23.14 -15.84 -32.66
N PHE A 151 23.65 -14.60 -32.66
CA PHE A 151 23.40 -13.67 -31.56
C PHE A 151 22.03 -13.00 -31.63
N GLY A 152 21.43 -12.89 -32.81
CA GLY A 152 20.11 -12.30 -32.99
C GLY A 152 19.02 -13.04 -32.19
N PRO A 153 18.79 -14.35 -32.42
CA PRO A 153 17.81 -15.12 -31.67
C PRO A 153 18.06 -15.12 -30.16
N LEU A 154 19.32 -15.26 -29.73
CA LEU A 154 19.68 -15.29 -28.31
C LEU A 154 19.39 -13.94 -27.62
N PHE A 155 19.72 -12.83 -28.30
CA PHE A 155 19.39 -11.49 -27.81
C PHE A 155 17.88 -11.30 -27.66
N TRP A 156 17.08 -11.73 -28.63
CA TRP A 156 15.62 -11.59 -28.57
C TRP A 156 15.00 -12.42 -27.45
N VAL A 157 15.42 -13.66 -27.25
CA VAL A 157 14.94 -14.50 -26.13
C VAL A 157 15.30 -13.84 -24.80
N PHE A 158 16.53 -13.35 -24.66
CA PHE A 158 16.96 -12.65 -23.45
C PHE A 158 16.17 -11.35 -23.22
N ALA A 159 15.95 -10.55 -24.26
CA ALA A 159 15.18 -9.30 -24.19
C ALA A 159 13.73 -9.55 -23.77
N ILE A 160 13.09 -10.61 -24.28
CA ILE A 160 11.75 -11.04 -23.88
C ILE A 160 11.75 -11.44 -22.39
N GLY A 161 12.68 -12.29 -21.98
CA GLY A 161 12.79 -12.75 -20.58
C GLY A 161 13.01 -11.60 -19.60
N ALA A 162 13.94 -10.69 -19.92
CA ALA A 162 14.20 -9.50 -19.12
C ALA A 162 12.98 -8.57 -19.08
N SER A 163 12.30 -8.33 -20.22
CA SER A 163 11.08 -7.52 -20.30
C SER A 163 9.96 -8.08 -19.42
N ALA A 164 9.71 -9.39 -19.46
CA ALA A 164 8.71 -10.04 -18.62
C ALA A 164 9.06 -9.96 -17.12
N LEU A 165 10.33 -10.22 -16.76
CA LEU A 165 10.81 -10.14 -15.38
C LEU A 165 10.67 -8.74 -14.81
N PHE A 166 11.19 -7.72 -15.51
CA PHE A 166 11.09 -6.34 -15.06
C PHE A 166 9.64 -5.83 -15.05
N GLY A 167 8.82 -6.21 -16.03
CA GLY A 167 7.39 -5.89 -16.04
C GLY A 167 6.66 -6.41 -14.80
N GLY A 168 6.90 -7.67 -14.41
CA GLY A 168 6.33 -8.27 -13.20
C GLY A 168 6.83 -7.61 -11.93
N LEU A 169 8.15 -7.39 -11.81
CA LEU A 169 8.77 -6.83 -10.61
C LEU A 169 8.32 -5.38 -10.35
N TYR A 170 8.19 -4.57 -11.41
CA TYR A 170 7.61 -3.23 -11.31
C TYR A 170 6.13 -3.24 -10.95
N ALA A 171 5.34 -4.19 -11.45
CA ALA A 171 3.92 -4.31 -11.09
C ALA A 171 3.72 -4.69 -9.62
N VAL A 172 4.53 -5.61 -9.09
CA VAL A 172 4.52 -5.98 -7.66
C VAL A 172 4.88 -4.78 -6.80
N ARG A 173 5.95 -4.06 -7.15
CA ARG A 173 6.39 -2.88 -6.43
C ARG A 173 5.34 -1.76 -6.46
N TYR A 174 4.70 -1.55 -7.61
CA TYR A 174 3.59 -0.61 -7.76
C TYR A 174 2.42 -0.92 -6.83
N ASN A 175 2.08 -2.21 -6.69
CA ASN A 175 1.01 -2.65 -5.79
C ASN A 175 1.37 -2.48 -4.31
N GLN A 176 2.65 -2.58 -3.94
CA GLN A 176 3.12 -2.39 -2.57
C GLN A 176 3.20 -0.91 -2.16
N GLU A 177 3.64 -0.02 -3.05
CA GLU A 177 3.85 1.40 -2.73
C GLU A 177 2.56 2.25 -2.87
N GLY A 178 1.49 1.68 -3.44
CA GLY A 178 0.19 2.35 -3.61
C GLY A 178 0.20 3.60 -4.52
N HIS A 179 1.35 3.94 -5.08
CA HIS A 179 1.59 5.11 -5.94
C HIS A 179 2.53 4.72 -7.08
N ARG A 180 2.47 5.45 -8.20
CA ARG A 180 3.50 5.34 -9.25
C ARG A 180 4.80 5.84 -8.62
N ALA A 181 5.74 4.94 -8.33
CA ALA A 181 7.06 5.27 -7.81
C ALA A 181 7.64 6.45 -8.61
N ARG A 182 7.67 7.64 -8.02
CA ARG A 182 8.33 8.81 -8.59
C ARG A 182 9.81 8.64 -8.31
N LEU A 183 10.59 8.39 -9.34
CA LEU A 183 12.04 8.54 -9.25
C LEU A 183 12.34 10.04 -9.40
N LEU A 184 12.51 10.69 -8.24
CA LEU A 184 13.31 11.89 -7.93
C LEU A 184 12.66 12.64 -6.74
N ALA A 185 13.22 12.42 -5.55
CA ALA A 185 13.72 13.54 -4.74
C ALA A 185 15.25 13.54 -4.94
#